data_AF-A0A9N9IWR7-F1
#
_entry.id   AF-A0A9N9IWR7-F1
#
_cell.length_a   1.000
_cell.length_b   1.000
_cell.length_c   1.000
_cell.angle_alpha   90.00
_cell.angle_beta   90.00
_cell.angle_gamma   90.00
#
_symmetry.space_group_name_H-M   'P 1'
#
loop_
_entity.id
_entity.type
_entity.pdbx_description
1 polymer ?
#
loop_
_entity_poly.entity_id
_entity_poly.type
_entity_poly.pdbx_seq_one_letter_code
_entity_poly.pdbx_strand_id
1 'polypeptide(L)'
;NQIFKMERTRLAVELPNCFCNVPASSVYSEEFGLLYECHYRHANPWQKVVDQYTKENDDKENGGSNQEEEGAKVNVDPSSRHTCSLNSGSSNGFCGFHVHKRSWDMFMRAYMRNERVKRCERELSICPYFNFTFCIVFGIQNEYPKRHPPAPNCFCGKPVVLRTARDSRLMFSCANYHISGARPKCTWHLYAEEVPFNNTDFCTHPLISMQATRLLEQIDETSTTNDSPSVEKTEISVAANDQP
;
A
#
# COMPACT_ATOMS: atom_id res chain seq x y z
N ASN A 1 -15.99 14.28 -1.81
CA ASN A 1 -15.04 13.24 -1.39
C ASN A 1 -15.41 11.89 -1.98
N GLN A 2 -15.05 11.67 -3.25
CA GLN A 2 -15.13 10.35 -3.92
C GLN A 2 -13.80 9.59 -3.83
N ILE A 3 -12.95 9.95 -2.87
CA ILE A 3 -11.62 9.37 -2.71
C ILE A 3 -11.81 8.11 -1.85
N PHE A 4 -11.75 6.96 -2.51
CA PHE A 4 -11.84 5.60 -1.97
C PHE A 4 -13.12 5.29 -1.16
N LYS A 5 -14.22 4.95 -1.84
CA LYS A 5 -15.13 3.95 -1.30
C LYS A 5 -14.39 2.60 -1.32
N MET A 6 -13.45 2.40 -0.39
CA MET A 6 -13.07 1.04 -0.02
C MET A 6 -14.34 0.43 0.57
N GLU A 7 -15.02 -0.40 -0.22
CA GLU A 7 -16.15 -1.17 0.28
C GLU A 7 -15.69 -1.93 1.52
N ARG A 8 -16.40 -1.70 2.62
CA ARG A 8 -16.04 -2.10 3.99
C ARG A 8 -16.01 -3.62 4.19
N THR A 9 -16.10 -4.41 3.12
CA THR A 9 -16.77 -5.71 3.17
C THR A 9 -15.83 -6.91 3.12
N ARG A 10 -14.55 -6.80 2.74
CA ARG A 10 -13.62 -7.94 2.87
C ARG A 10 -12.20 -7.49 3.17
N LEU A 11 -11.72 -7.82 4.37
CA LEU A 11 -10.29 -7.87 4.74
C LEU A 11 -9.62 -9.11 4.12
N ALA A 12 -10.07 -9.54 2.94
CA ALA A 12 -9.29 -10.51 2.17
C ALA A 12 -7.91 -9.88 1.93
N VAL A 13 -6.88 -10.72 1.91
CA VAL A 13 -5.45 -10.39 1.82
C VAL A 13 -5.12 -9.78 0.45
N GLU A 14 -5.83 -8.71 0.09
CA GLU A 14 -5.65 -8.00 -1.15
C GLU A 14 -4.55 -6.95 -0.95
N LEU A 15 -3.57 -6.98 -1.86
CA LEU A 15 -2.51 -5.98 -1.89
C LEU A 15 -3.14 -4.59 -2.00
N PRO A 16 -2.65 -3.59 -1.23
CA PRO A 16 -3.19 -2.26 -1.34
C PRO A 16 -2.95 -1.73 -2.75
N ASN A 17 -3.97 -1.14 -3.35
CA ASN A 17 -3.81 -0.42 -4.60
C ASN A 17 -3.05 0.88 -4.36
N CYS A 18 -2.09 1.16 -5.24
CA CYS A 18 -1.39 2.43 -5.30
C CYS A 18 -2.32 3.56 -5.77
N PHE A 19 -1.87 4.82 -5.70
CA PHE A 19 -2.65 5.96 -6.19
C PHE A 19 -2.95 5.89 -7.70
N CYS A 20 -2.17 5.13 -8.47
CA CYS A 20 -2.46 4.83 -9.88
C CYS A 20 -3.53 3.76 -10.09
N ASN A 21 -4.16 3.25 -9.03
CA ASN A 21 -5.16 2.17 -9.03
C ASN A 21 -4.63 0.82 -9.55
N VAL A 22 -3.34 0.58 -9.42
CA VAL A 22 -2.72 -0.73 -9.69
C VAL A 22 -2.25 -1.34 -8.37
N PRO A 23 -2.29 -2.68 -8.18
CA PRO A 23 -1.77 -3.32 -6.99
C PRO A 23 -0.32 -2.92 -6.71
N ALA A 24 -0.02 -2.62 -5.43
CA ALA A 24 1.33 -2.31 -5.00
C ALA A 24 2.25 -3.52 -5.12
N SER A 25 3.53 -3.27 -5.41
CA SER A 25 4.58 -4.27 -5.40
C SER A 25 5.01 -4.57 -3.97
N SER A 26 5.16 -5.85 -3.65
CA SER A 26 5.69 -6.32 -2.37
C SER A 26 7.22 -6.28 -2.37
N VAL A 27 7.80 -5.69 -1.32
CA VAL A 27 9.25 -5.53 -1.15
C VAL A 27 9.63 -5.80 0.30
N TYR A 28 10.81 -6.35 0.58
CA TYR A 28 11.28 -6.58 1.95
C TYR A 28 12.48 -5.69 2.29
N SER A 29 12.40 -5.05 3.45
CA SER A 29 13.46 -4.25 4.07
C SER A 29 13.87 -4.87 5.41
N GLU A 30 15.16 -4.78 5.76
CA GLU A 30 15.66 -5.23 7.06
C GLU A 30 15.00 -4.50 8.23
N GLU A 31 14.86 -3.19 8.08
CA GLU A 31 14.42 -2.30 9.16
C GLU A 31 12.91 -2.39 9.38
N PHE A 32 12.15 -2.59 8.30
CA PHE A 32 10.69 -2.44 8.30
C PHE A 32 9.93 -3.73 7.94
N GLY A 33 10.63 -4.79 7.55
CA GLY A 33 10.02 -6.02 7.07
C GLY A 33 9.33 -5.83 5.72
N LEU A 34 8.12 -6.35 5.59
CA LEU A 34 7.33 -6.27 4.35
C LEU A 34 6.78 -4.85 4.11
N LEU A 35 7.06 -4.35 2.91
CA LEU A 35 6.68 -3.05 2.37
C LEU A 35 5.80 -3.23 1.13
N TYR A 36 4.95 -2.24 0.87
CA TYR A 36 4.18 -2.12 -0.36
C TYR A 36 4.46 -0.78 -1.03
N GLU A 37 4.92 -0.82 -2.28
CA GLU A 37 5.37 0.36 -3.02
C GLU A 37 4.83 0.38 -4.45
N CYS A 38 4.66 1.56 -5.05
CA CYS A 38 4.22 1.66 -6.44
C CYS A 38 5.33 1.28 -7.42
N HIS A 39 5.11 0.18 -8.14
CA HIS A 39 5.86 -0.25 -9.32
C HIS A 39 7.37 -0.15 -9.15
N TYR A 40 7.93 -1.01 -8.32
CA TYR A 40 9.37 -1.17 -8.21
C TYR A 40 9.98 -1.51 -9.58
N ARG A 41 10.69 -0.57 -10.22
CA ARG A 41 11.33 -0.80 -11.53
C ARG A 41 12.75 -1.33 -11.46
N HIS A 42 13.34 -1.34 -10.28
CA HIS A 42 14.58 -2.07 -10.07
C HIS A 42 14.33 -3.55 -10.23
N ALA A 43 15.37 -4.31 -10.56
CA ALA A 43 15.33 -5.76 -10.48
C ALA A 43 15.03 -6.12 -9.02
N ASN A 44 13.74 -6.23 -8.69
CA ASN A 44 13.30 -6.63 -7.37
C ASN A 44 13.79 -8.07 -7.22
N PRO A 45 14.83 -8.33 -6.41
CA PRO A 45 15.35 -9.68 -6.25
C PRO A 45 14.25 -10.63 -5.74
N TRP A 46 13.20 -10.06 -5.14
CA TRP A 46 12.04 -10.75 -4.60
C TRP A 46 10.94 -11.05 -5.61
N GLN A 47 10.88 -10.37 -6.75
CA GLN A 47 9.78 -10.61 -7.71
C GLN A 47 9.73 -12.08 -8.12
N LYS A 48 10.90 -12.66 -8.43
CA LYS A 48 11.03 -14.08 -8.77
C LYS A 48 10.57 -15.02 -7.65
N VAL A 49 10.84 -14.66 -6.40
CA VAL A 49 10.48 -15.46 -5.22
C VAL A 49 8.97 -15.43 -5.01
N VAL A 50 8.35 -14.25 -5.11
CA VAL A 50 6.90 -14.08 -4.98
C VAL A 50 6.19 -14.81 -6.13
N ASP A 51 6.66 -14.62 -7.37
CA ASP A 51 6.07 -15.29 -8.54
C ASP A 51 6.14 -16.83 -8.41
N GLN A 52 7.25 -17.35 -7.87
CA GLN A 52 7.41 -18.78 -7.61
C GLN A 52 6.43 -19.28 -6.53
N TYR A 53 6.32 -18.57 -5.41
CA TYR A 53 5.44 -18.96 -4.31
C TYR A 53 3.96 -18.94 -4.71
N THR A 54 3.51 -17.89 -5.40
CA THR A 54 2.12 -17.79 -5.88
C THR A 54 1.79 -18.98 -6.79
N LYS A 55 2.70 -19.32 -7.71
CA LYS A 55 2.52 -20.46 -8.61
C LYS A 55 2.44 -21.80 -7.86
N GLU A 56 3.25 -22.00 -6.82
CA GLU A 56 3.23 -23.23 -6.00
C GLU A 56 1.93 -23.39 -5.19
N ASN A 57 1.30 -22.29 -4.77
CA ASN A 57 0.03 -22.33 -4.03
C ASN A 57 -1.18 -22.52 -4.95
N ASP A 58 -1.21 -21.86 -6.11
CA ASP A 58 -2.27 -22.03 -7.11
C ASP A 58 -2.36 -23.48 -7.60
N ASP A 59 -1.21 -24.17 -7.69
CA ASP A 59 -1.14 -25.58 -8.07
C ASP A 59 -1.66 -26.52 -6.96
N LYS A 60 -1.54 -26.14 -5.67
CA LYS A 60 -2.04 -26.95 -4.54
C LYS A 60 -3.55 -26.85 -4.37
N GLU A 61 -4.16 -25.69 -4.62
CA GLU A 61 -5.62 -25.53 -4.53
C GLU A 61 -6.36 -26.25 -5.66
N ASN A 62 -5.75 -26.39 -6.85
CA ASN A 62 -6.36 -27.07 -8.00
C ASN A 62 -6.10 -28.59 -8.06
N GLY A 63 -5.26 -29.15 -7.18
CA GLY A 63 -4.92 -30.58 -7.17
C GLY A 63 -5.95 -31.51 -6.52
N GLY A 64 -7.08 -30.98 -6.06
CA GLY A 64 -8.03 -31.66 -5.18
C GLY A 64 -9.39 -32.02 -5.78
N SER A 65 -9.50 -32.41 -7.06
CA SER A 65 -10.72 -33.06 -7.58
C SER A 65 -10.49 -33.85 -8.86
N ASN A 66 -10.09 -35.12 -8.72
CA ASN A 66 -10.36 -36.14 -9.73
C ASN A 66 -11.61 -36.93 -9.31
N GLN A 67 -12.77 -36.53 -9.84
CA GLN A 67 -13.81 -37.47 -10.20
C GLN A 67 -13.78 -37.59 -11.72
N GLU A 68 -13.65 -38.84 -12.19
CA GLU A 68 -13.60 -39.22 -13.59
C GLU A 68 -14.97 -38.98 -14.25
N GLU A 69 -15.05 -38.05 -15.20
CA GLU A 69 -16.07 -38.10 -16.25
C GLU A 69 -15.39 -37.99 -17.63
N GLU A 70 -15.43 -39.11 -18.36
CA GLU A 70 -15.08 -39.18 -19.78
C GLU A 70 -16.07 -38.33 -20.60
N GLY A 71 -15.59 -37.26 -21.23
CA GLY A 71 -16.43 -36.47 -22.13
C GLY A 71 -15.65 -35.49 -23.01
N ALA A 72 -15.51 -35.86 -24.30
CA ALA A 72 -15.25 -35.02 -25.47
C ALA A 72 -14.05 -34.04 -25.45
N LYS A 73 -12.98 -34.43 -26.15
CA LYS A 73 -11.84 -33.57 -26.52
C LYS A 73 -12.27 -32.42 -27.46
N VAL A 74 -12.33 -31.21 -26.94
CA VAL A 74 -12.25 -29.98 -27.72
C VAL A 74 -10.83 -29.42 -27.57
N ASN A 75 -10.08 -29.39 -28.67
CA ASN A 75 -8.75 -28.76 -28.71
C ASN A 75 -8.91 -27.25 -28.53
N VAL A 76 -8.59 -26.76 -27.32
CA VAL A 76 -8.41 -25.34 -27.04
C VAL A 76 -6.94 -25.11 -26.72
N ASP A 77 -6.34 -24.23 -27.51
CA ASP A 77 -4.93 -23.86 -27.51
C ASP A 77 -4.50 -23.23 -26.17
N PRO A 78 -3.52 -23.79 -25.43
CA PRO A 78 -3.04 -23.24 -24.17
C PRO A 78 -2.00 -22.13 -24.42
N SER A 79 -2.42 -21.05 -25.08
CA SER A 79 -1.68 -19.79 -25.18
C SER A 79 -2.54 -18.63 -24.71
N SER A 80 -2.89 -18.63 -23.43
CA SER A 80 -3.33 -17.43 -22.73
C SER A 80 -3.02 -17.54 -21.24
N ARG A 81 -1.72 -17.63 -20.91
CA ARG A 81 -1.24 -17.18 -19.60
C ARG A 81 -0.93 -15.71 -19.73
N HIS A 82 -1.50 -14.91 -18.83
CA HIS A 82 -1.31 -13.48 -18.69
C HIS A 82 0.19 -13.13 -18.60
N THR A 83 0.85 -13.03 -19.74
CA THR A 83 1.95 -12.10 -19.90
C THR A 83 1.30 -10.73 -19.84
N CYS A 84 1.66 -9.94 -18.84
CA CYS A 84 1.45 -8.51 -18.87
C CYS A 84 2.25 -7.99 -20.06
N SER A 85 1.67 -8.06 -21.25
CA SER A 85 2.16 -7.39 -22.44
C SER A 85 2.06 -5.90 -22.18
N LEU A 86 3.11 -5.40 -21.54
CA LEU A 86 3.56 -4.03 -21.56
C LEU A 86 3.77 -3.64 -23.02
N ASN A 87 2.70 -3.25 -23.71
CA ASN A 87 2.81 -2.48 -24.94
C ASN A 87 1.51 -1.75 -25.22
N SER A 88 1.47 -0.47 -24.81
CA SER A 88 0.72 0.60 -25.47
C SER A 88 1.16 1.95 -24.90
N GLY A 89 2.37 2.42 -25.26
CA GLY A 89 2.68 3.84 -25.46
C GLY A 89 2.41 4.89 -24.36
N SER A 90 1.96 4.54 -23.16
CA SER A 90 1.81 5.49 -22.06
C SER A 90 3.13 5.61 -21.32
N SER A 91 3.65 6.82 -21.18
CA SER A 91 4.71 7.12 -20.24
C SER A 91 4.26 6.73 -18.83
N ASN A 92 4.57 5.50 -18.40
CA ASN A 92 4.21 4.90 -17.11
C ASN A 92 4.85 5.69 -15.97
N GLY A 93 4.20 6.79 -15.58
CA GLY A 93 4.55 7.51 -14.37
C GLY A 93 4.30 6.64 -13.15
N PHE A 94 5.15 6.78 -12.13
CA PHE A 94 4.97 6.14 -10.84
C PHE A 94 4.13 7.06 -9.97
N CYS A 95 3.32 6.49 -9.08
CA CYS A 95 2.76 7.31 -8.01
C CYS A 95 3.64 7.18 -6.76
N GLY A 96 3.61 8.18 -5.88
CA GLY A 96 4.44 8.21 -4.66
C GLY A 96 3.94 7.31 -3.53
N PHE A 97 3.28 6.20 -3.84
CA PHE A 97 2.70 5.29 -2.84
C PHE A 97 3.79 4.40 -2.23
N HIS A 98 3.87 4.41 -0.89
CA HIS A 98 4.83 3.68 -0.08
C HIS A 98 4.22 3.42 1.30
N VAL A 99 4.06 2.15 1.70
CA VAL A 99 3.56 1.78 3.03
C VAL A 99 4.30 0.59 3.62
N HIS A 100 4.37 0.54 4.95
CA HIS A 100 4.97 -0.58 5.67
C HIS A 100 3.85 -1.49 6.15
N LYS A 101 3.84 -2.78 5.77
CA LYS A 101 2.69 -3.68 5.97
C LYS A 101 2.17 -3.66 7.40
N ARG A 102 3.05 -3.89 8.37
CA ARG A 102 2.66 -3.97 9.80
C ARG A 102 1.95 -2.70 10.25
N SER A 103 2.54 -1.55 9.96
CA SER A 103 1.99 -0.24 10.34
C SER A 103 0.70 0.05 9.59
N TRP A 104 0.67 -0.22 8.28
CA TRP A 104 -0.50 -0.07 7.42
C TRP A 104 -1.70 -0.89 7.92
N ASP A 105 -1.49 -2.17 8.24
CA ASP A 105 -2.53 -3.05 8.78
C ASP A 105 -3.09 -2.52 10.11
N MET A 106 -2.25 -1.88 10.94
CA MET A 106 -2.71 -1.24 12.17
C MET A 106 -3.54 0.02 11.89
N PHE A 107 -3.10 0.88 10.97
CA PHE A 107 -3.84 2.07 10.55
C PHE A 107 -5.19 1.72 9.95
N MET A 108 -5.23 0.76 9.03
CA MET A 108 -6.44 0.33 8.35
C MET A 108 -7.44 -0.30 9.33
N ARG A 109 -6.98 -1.13 10.27
CA ARG A 109 -7.86 -1.67 11.33
C ARG A 109 -8.47 -0.57 12.19
N ALA A 110 -7.66 0.39 12.65
CA ALA A 110 -8.16 1.51 13.45
C ALA A 110 -9.14 2.38 12.66
N TYR A 111 -8.83 2.69 11.39
CA TYR A 111 -9.69 3.45 10.49
C TYR A 111 -11.06 2.76 10.28
N MET A 112 -11.06 1.45 10.02
CA MET A 112 -12.30 0.67 9.84
C MET A 112 -13.19 0.66 11.09
N ARG A 113 -12.56 0.67 12.29
CA ARG A 113 -13.24 0.77 13.59
C ARG A 113 -13.61 2.20 14.00
N ASN A 114 -13.31 3.20 13.17
CA ASN A 114 -13.48 4.62 13.49
C ASN A 114 -12.74 5.04 14.78
N GLU A 115 -11.58 4.42 15.03
CA GLU A 115 -10.72 4.71 16.17
C GLU A 115 -9.67 5.78 15.80
N ARG A 116 -9.30 6.62 16.76
CA ARG A 116 -8.17 7.55 16.59
C ARG A 116 -6.86 6.77 16.52
N VAL A 117 -6.09 6.98 15.46
CA VAL A 117 -4.81 6.28 15.29
C VAL A 117 -3.70 6.92 16.13
N LYS A 118 -3.60 6.54 17.40
CA LYS A 118 -2.56 7.05 18.32
C LYS A 118 -1.26 6.22 18.33
N ARG A 119 -1.32 4.93 17.97
CA ARG A 119 -0.24 3.96 18.28
C ARG A 119 0.88 3.86 17.22
N CYS A 120 0.80 4.59 16.11
CA CYS A 120 1.74 4.43 14.99
C CYS A 120 2.54 5.71 14.67
N GLU A 121 2.57 6.67 15.61
CA GLU A 121 3.33 7.92 15.47
C GLU A 121 4.83 7.69 15.20
N ARG A 122 5.41 6.65 15.79
CA ARG A 122 6.82 6.31 15.60
C ARG A 122 7.15 6.06 14.13
N GLU A 123 6.34 5.28 13.43
CA GLU A 123 6.64 4.93 12.03
C GLU A 123 6.57 6.16 11.11
N LEU A 124 5.58 7.01 11.34
CA LEU A 124 5.42 8.26 10.60
C LEU A 124 6.60 9.22 10.82
N SER A 125 7.21 9.19 12.01
CA SER A 125 8.40 9.98 12.32
C SER A 125 9.70 9.44 11.68
N ILE A 126 9.78 8.13 11.47
CA ILE A 126 10.98 7.45 10.95
C ILE A 126 10.96 7.43 9.42
N CYS A 127 9.86 7.02 8.80
CA CYS A 127 9.77 6.87 7.35
C CYS A 127 8.99 8.02 6.70
N PRO A 128 9.68 9.01 6.11
CA PRO A 128 9.01 10.16 5.51
C PRO A 128 8.23 9.84 4.23
N TYR A 129 8.56 8.75 3.51
CA TYR A 129 7.79 8.26 2.37
C TYR A 129 6.47 7.65 2.80
N PHE A 130 6.49 6.88 3.89
CA PHE A 130 5.27 6.35 4.48
C PHE A 130 4.38 7.47 5.02
N ASN A 131 4.97 8.45 5.71
CA ASN A 131 4.21 9.58 6.21
C ASN A 131 3.56 10.41 5.09
N PHE A 132 4.24 10.59 3.96
CA PHE A 132 3.64 11.20 2.76
C PHE A 132 2.40 10.44 2.30
N THR A 133 2.50 9.11 2.14
CA THR A 133 1.37 8.25 1.75
C THR A 133 0.22 8.30 2.77
N PHE A 134 0.55 8.21 4.07
CA PHE A 134 -0.41 8.31 5.17
C PHE A 134 -1.22 9.61 5.09
N CYS A 135 -0.54 10.76 4.92
CA CYS A 135 -1.22 12.06 4.88
C CYS A 135 -2.19 12.17 3.69
N ILE A 136 -1.86 11.56 2.55
CA ILE A 136 -2.72 11.53 1.36
C ILE A 136 -3.94 10.65 1.59
N VAL A 137 -3.73 9.40 2.01
CA VAL A 137 -4.80 8.41 2.16
C VAL A 137 -5.82 8.86 3.21
N PHE A 138 -5.35 9.32 4.37
CA PHE A 138 -6.22 9.65 5.50
C PHE A 138 -6.67 11.11 5.49
N GLY A 139 -6.09 11.96 4.63
CA GLY A 139 -6.36 13.40 4.63
C GLY A 139 -5.96 14.09 5.95
N ILE A 140 -4.97 13.54 6.66
CA ILE A 140 -4.50 14.02 7.98
C ILE A 140 -3.14 14.70 7.79
N GLN A 141 -2.99 15.88 8.38
CA GLN A 141 -1.69 16.57 8.44
C GLN A 141 -1.02 16.33 9.78
N ASN A 142 0.31 16.25 9.75
CA ASN A 142 1.17 16.14 10.92
C ASN A 142 2.49 16.86 10.68
N GLU A 143 3.27 17.04 11.74
CA GLU A 143 4.57 17.73 11.71
C GLU A 143 5.73 16.81 11.29
N TYR A 144 5.50 15.51 11.16
CA TYR A 144 6.54 14.57 10.78
C TYR A 144 7.05 14.86 9.35
N PRO A 145 8.33 14.58 9.07
CA PRO A 145 8.91 14.78 7.74
C PRO A 145 8.12 14.02 6.67
N LYS A 146 8.03 14.60 5.47
CA LYS A 146 7.40 13.98 4.29
C LYS A 146 8.41 13.98 3.17
N ARG A 147 8.61 12.83 2.53
CA ARG A 147 9.44 12.66 1.33
C ARG A 147 8.59 11.98 0.27
N HIS A 148 8.93 12.28 -0.97
CA HIS A 148 8.25 11.76 -2.14
C HIS A 148 9.31 11.50 -3.22
N PRO A 149 9.03 10.67 -4.22
CA PRO A 149 9.89 10.57 -5.39
C PRO A 149 10.02 11.96 -6.08
N PRO A 150 11.04 12.21 -6.91
CA PRO A 150 11.19 13.45 -7.63
C PRO A 150 9.94 13.76 -8.47
N ALA A 151 9.26 14.85 -8.11
CA ALA A 151 8.10 15.33 -8.85
C ALA A 151 8.53 15.89 -10.22
N PRO A 152 7.64 15.90 -11.23
CA PRO A 152 7.93 16.51 -12.51
C PRO A 152 8.14 18.02 -12.37
N ASN A 153 8.84 18.61 -13.34
CA ASN A 153 8.94 20.07 -13.40
C ASN A 153 7.60 20.68 -13.82
N CYS A 154 7.35 21.92 -13.39
CA CYS A 154 6.21 22.69 -13.85
C CYS A 154 6.39 23.13 -15.33
N PHE A 155 5.38 23.78 -15.91
CA PHE A 155 5.45 24.33 -17.27
C PHE A 155 6.59 25.35 -17.49
N CYS A 156 7.16 25.91 -16.42
CA CYS A 156 8.33 26.79 -16.50
C CYS A 156 9.67 26.05 -16.42
N GLY A 157 9.67 24.71 -16.40
CA GLY A 157 10.87 23.89 -16.24
C GLY A 157 11.47 23.92 -14.83
N LYS A 158 10.76 24.46 -13.83
CA LYS A 158 11.22 24.52 -12.43
C LYS A 158 10.63 23.37 -11.59
N PRO A 159 11.33 22.91 -10.54
CA PRO A 159 10.78 21.95 -9.59
C PRO A 159 9.50 22.49 -8.94
N VAL A 160 8.52 21.60 -8.80
CA VAL A 160 7.28 21.88 -8.09
C VAL A 160 7.49 21.66 -6.60
N VAL A 161 6.70 22.35 -5.78
CA VAL A 161 6.82 22.28 -4.32
C VAL A 161 5.57 21.64 -3.72
N LEU A 162 5.77 20.76 -2.74
CA LEU A 162 4.69 20.17 -1.95
C LEU A 162 4.10 21.24 -1.02
N ARG A 163 2.77 21.35 -0.98
CA ARG A 163 2.00 22.31 -0.19
C ARG A 163 0.73 21.67 0.36
N THR A 164 0.17 22.33 1.36
CA THR A 164 -1.19 22.07 1.84
C THR A 164 -2.20 22.92 1.07
N ALA A 165 -3.17 22.28 0.44
CA ALA A 165 -4.33 22.93 -0.18
C ALA A 165 -5.33 23.44 0.88
N ARG A 166 -6.30 24.24 0.47
CA ARG A 166 -7.33 24.82 1.38
C ARG A 166 -8.22 23.76 2.03
N ASP A 167 -8.39 22.62 1.36
CA ASP A 167 -9.14 21.46 1.85
C ASP A 167 -8.27 20.49 2.68
N SER A 168 -7.08 20.93 3.09
CA SER A 168 -6.09 20.14 3.84
C SER A 168 -5.46 18.98 3.07
N ARG A 169 -5.75 18.82 1.76
CA ARG A 169 -5.06 17.81 0.94
C ARG A 169 -3.66 18.26 0.59
N LEU A 170 -2.77 17.29 0.38
CA LEU A 170 -1.44 17.56 -0.13
C LEU A 170 -1.51 17.81 -1.64
N MET A 171 -0.81 18.83 -2.10
CA MET A 171 -0.74 19.18 -3.52
C MET A 171 0.66 19.62 -3.90
N PHE A 172 1.04 19.40 -5.16
CA PHE A 172 2.22 20.01 -5.74
C PHE A 172 1.80 21.23 -6.55
N SER A 173 2.55 22.33 -6.44
CA SER A 173 2.34 23.51 -7.27
C SER A 173 3.65 24.18 -7.65
N CYS A 174 3.63 24.96 -8.74
CA CYS A 174 4.78 25.78 -9.08
C CYS A 174 5.08 26.79 -7.95
N ALA A 175 6.36 27.00 -7.63
CA ALA A 175 6.77 28.02 -6.65
C ALA A 175 6.25 29.43 -7.01
N ASN A 176 6.12 29.74 -8.30
CA ASN A 176 5.61 31.02 -8.80
C ASN A 176 4.08 31.15 -8.76
N TYR A 177 3.33 30.06 -8.48
CA TYR A 177 1.86 30.06 -8.55
C TYR A 177 1.23 31.11 -7.62
N HIS A 178 1.79 31.27 -6.42
CA HIS A 178 1.28 32.15 -5.37
C HIS A 178 1.99 33.51 -5.28
N ILE A 179 2.99 33.77 -6.12
CA ILE A 179 3.72 35.04 -6.09
C ILE A 179 2.89 36.10 -6.83
N SER A 180 2.39 37.10 -6.09
CA SER A 180 1.68 38.23 -6.68
C SER A 180 2.59 38.97 -7.66
N GLY A 181 2.08 39.25 -8.87
CA GLY A 181 2.84 39.96 -9.91
C GLY A 181 3.86 39.11 -10.68
N ALA A 182 4.03 37.82 -10.38
CA ALA A 182 4.94 36.97 -11.15
C ALA A 182 4.52 36.85 -12.62
N ARG A 183 5.47 37.06 -13.54
CA ARG A 183 5.30 36.91 -14.99
C ARG A 183 6.40 36.02 -15.57
N PRO A 184 6.08 34.94 -16.32
CA PRO A 184 4.73 34.40 -16.52
C PRO A 184 4.20 33.71 -15.25
N LYS A 185 2.88 33.75 -15.05
CA LYS A 185 2.22 33.00 -13.97
C LYS A 185 2.13 31.54 -14.40
N CYS A 186 2.81 30.65 -13.68
CA CYS A 186 2.71 29.21 -13.91
C CYS A 186 1.48 28.66 -13.18
N THR A 187 0.55 28.06 -13.91
CA THR A 187 -0.68 27.48 -13.35
C THR A 187 -0.55 26.00 -13.02
N TRP A 188 0.64 25.41 -13.19
CA TRP A 188 0.86 24.00 -12.90
C TRP A 188 0.58 23.71 -11.42
N HIS A 189 -0.35 22.79 -11.18
CA HIS A 189 -0.63 22.19 -9.88
C HIS A 189 -1.38 20.86 -10.07
N LEU A 190 -1.18 19.93 -9.15
CA LEU A 190 -1.86 18.63 -9.07
C LEU A 190 -1.97 18.19 -7.61
N TYR A 191 -3.01 17.41 -7.26
CA TYR A 191 -3.03 16.76 -5.95
C TYR A 191 -1.96 15.67 -5.88
N ALA A 192 -1.44 15.41 -4.69
CA ALA A 192 -0.27 14.55 -4.52
C ALA A 192 -0.50 13.11 -5.02
N GLU A 193 -1.72 12.58 -4.92
CA GLU A 193 -2.15 11.28 -5.45
C GLU A 193 -2.24 11.24 -6.99
N GLU A 194 -2.31 12.41 -7.65
CA GLU A 194 -2.45 12.52 -9.11
C GLU A 194 -1.09 12.78 -9.79
N VAL A 195 -0.02 13.03 -9.04
CA VAL A 195 1.27 13.38 -9.62
C VAL A 195 1.94 12.15 -10.25
N PRO A 196 2.29 12.21 -11.55
CA PRO A 196 3.12 11.20 -12.20
C PRO A 196 4.57 11.50 -11.86
N PHE A 197 5.10 10.86 -10.83
CA PHE A 197 6.46 11.07 -10.40
C PHE A 197 7.46 10.51 -11.42
N ASN A 198 8.63 11.14 -11.45
CA ASN A 198 9.76 10.65 -12.25
C ASN A 198 10.28 9.35 -11.64
N ASN A 199 10.76 8.45 -12.50
CA ASN A 199 11.41 7.23 -12.06
C ASN A 199 12.68 7.56 -11.27
N THR A 200 12.95 6.77 -10.23
CA THR A 200 14.15 6.91 -9.40
C THR A 200 14.98 5.65 -9.43
N ASP A 201 16.28 5.82 -9.57
CA ASP A 201 17.20 4.69 -9.56
C ASP A 201 17.56 4.18 -8.15
N PHE A 202 16.97 4.76 -7.10
CA PHE A 202 17.27 4.38 -5.72
C PHE A 202 16.11 3.65 -5.05
N CYS A 203 16.46 2.75 -4.14
CA CYS A 203 15.56 2.10 -3.20
C CYS A 203 15.24 3.05 -2.05
N THR A 204 13.98 3.12 -1.62
CA THR A 204 13.56 3.89 -0.43
C THR A 204 14.24 3.38 0.84
N HIS A 205 14.49 2.06 0.88
CA HIS A 205 15.15 1.34 1.96
C HIS A 205 16.20 0.36 1.41
N PRO A 206 17.26 0.04 2.16
CA PRO A 206 18.19 -1.03 1.80
C PRO A 206 17.45 -2.35 1.63
N LEU A 207 17.53 -2.93 0.43
CA LEU A 207 16.99 -4.25 0.17
C LEU A 207 18.00 -5.30 0.60
N ILE A 208 17.54 -6.29 1.36
CA ILE A 208 18.33 -7.51 1.56
C ILE A 208 17.96 -8.51 0.46
N SER A 209 18.94 -9.23 -0.06
CA SER A 209 18.71 -10.54 -0.67
C SER A 209 18.64 -11.57 0.45
N MET A 210 17.54 -11.60 1.21
CA MET A 210 17.37 -12.67 2.19
C MET A 210 17.07 -13.97 1.46
N GLN A 211 17.51 -15.10 1.99
CA GLN A 211 17.13 -16.42 1.48
C GLN A 211 15.60 -16.55 1.64
N ALA A 212 14.91 -16.87 0.55
CA ALA A 212 13.44 -16.88 0.41
C ALA A 212 12.66 -17.59 1.54
N THR A 213 13.30 -18.50 2.26
CA THR A 213 12.70 -19.37 3.28
C THR A 213 12.06 -18.63 4.46
N ARG A 214 12.68 -17.57 5.01
CA ARG A 214 12.13 -16.87 6.19
C ARG A 214 10.87 -16.04 5.90
N LEU A 215 10.64 -15.67 4.65
CA LEU A 215 9.45 -14.91 4.25
C LEU A 215 8.19 -15.77 4.27
N LEU A 216 8.31 -17.04 3.85
CA LEU A 216 7.19 -17.98 3.86
C LEU A 216 6.76 -18.30 5.28
N GLU A 217 7.73 -18.48 6.19
CA GLU A 217 7.47 -18.70 7.62
C GLU A 217 6.68 -17.54 8.24
N GLN A 218 7.01 -16.28 7.91
CA GLN A 218 6.27 -15.11 8.43
C GLN A 218 4.85 -14.98 7.86
N ILE A 219 4.60 -15.43 6.64
CA ILE A 219 3.26 -15.44 6.04
C ILE A 219 2.38 -16.49 6.75
N ASP A 220 2.91 -17.68 7.00
CA ASP A 220 2.19 -18.76 7.68
C ASP A 220 1.89 -18.44 9.16
N GLU A 221 2.81 -17.78 9.86
CA GLU A 221 2.60 -17.33 11.25
C GLU A 221 1.47 -16.29 11.37
N THR A 222 1.34 -15.38 10.40
CA THR A 222 0.22 -14.40 10.42
C THR A 222 -1.14 -15.02 10.13
N SER A 223 -1.17 -16.25 9.60
CA SER A 223 -2.40 -16.96 9.26
C SER A 223 -2.92 -17.84 10.40
N THR A 224 -2.11 -18.11 11.44
CA THR A 224 -2.42 -19.10 12.49
C THR A 224 -2.89 -18.54 13.82
N THR A 225 -2.81 -17.23 14.09
CA THR A 225 -3.32 -16.65 15.35
C THR A 225 -4.79 -16.25 15.25
N ASN A 226 -5.69 -17.23 15.15
CA ASN A 226 -7.10 -17.07 15.53
C ASN A 226 -7.22 -17.29 17.05
N ASP A 227 -6.75 -16.32 17.84
CA ASP A 227 -7.06 -16.28 19.26
C ASP A 227 -8.56 -15.95 19.42
N SER A 228 -9.33 -16.98 19.72
CA SER A 228 -10.67 -16.83 20.28
C SER A 228 -10.56 -15.96 21.54
N PRO A 229 -11.34 -14.88 21.69
CA PRO A 229 -11.42 -14.20 22.97
C PRO A 229 -12.04 -15.19 23.97
N SER A 230 -11.23 -15.69 24.89
CA SER A 230 -11.69 -16.38 26.09
C SER A 230 -12.62 -15.44 26.84
N VAL A 231 -13.93 -15.74 26.76
CA VAL A 231 -14.97 -15.08 27.54
C VAL A 231 -14.73 -15.43 29.00
N GLU A 232 -14.03 -14.56 29.71
CA GLU A 232 -13.91 -14.63 31.16
C GLU A 232 -15.28 -14.26 31.75
N LYS A 233 -16.05 -15.29 32.13
CA LYS A 233 -17.30 -15.13 32.89
C LYS A 233 -16.96 -14.44 34.21
N THR A 234 -17.29 -13.16 34.30
CA THR A 234 -17.31 -12.45 35.58
C THR A 234 -18.58 -12.90 36.31
N GLU A 235 -18.42 -13.74 37.32
CA GLU A 235 -19.49 -14.07 38.26
C GLU A 235 -19.78 -12.83 39.14
N ILE A 236 -20.96 -12.23 38.95
CA ILE A 236 -21.49 -11.22 39.85
C ILE A 236 -22.14 -11.95 41.03
N SER A 237 -21.46 -11.96 42.18
CA SER A 237 -22.04 -12.37 43.45
C SER A 237 -22.83 -11.21 44.05
N VAL A 238 -24.15 -11.33 44.06
CA VAL A 238 -25.05 -10.44 44.79
C VAL A 238 -25.15 -10.93 46.23
N ALA A 239 -24.50 -10.23 47.15
CA ALA A 239 -24.72 -10.43 48.58
C ALA A 239 -25.99 -9.66 48.99
N ALA A 240 -27.03 -10.42 49.32
CA ALA A 240 -28.18 -9.92 50.06
C ALA A 240 -27.74 -9.63 51.50
N ASN A 241 -27.80 -8.37 51.92
CA ASN A 241 -27.74 -8.00 53.33
C ASN A 241 -29.17 -7.80 53.81
N ASP A 242 -29.58 -8.70 54.69
CA ASP A 242 -30.80 -8.63 55.48
C ASP A 242 -30.56 -7.76 56.74
N GLN A 243 -31.61 -6.99 57.06
CA GLN A 243 -32.06 -6.56 58.40
C GLN A 243 -31.36 -5.42 59.15
N PRO A 244 -32.06 -4.81 60.15
CA PRO A 244 -33.42 -5.07 60.65
C PRO A 244 -34.48 -4.01 60.35
#